data_AF-A0A3M1HN68-F1
#
_entry.id   AF-A0A3M1HN68-F1
#
_cell.length_a   1.000
_cell.length_b   1.000
_cell.length_c   1.000
_cell.angle_alpha   90.00
_cell.angle_beta   90.00
_cell.angle_gamma   90.00
#
_symmetry.space_group_name_H-M   'P 1'
#
loop_
_entity.id
_entity.type
_entity.pdbx_description
1 polymer ?
#
loop_
_entity_poly.entity_id
_entity_poly.type
_entity_poly.pdbx_seq_one_letter_code
_entity_poly.pdbx_strand_id
1 'polypeptide(L)'
;MNTVKSIPLFYKAARNCLHFLLFFVISAFSLAWNDKSHGEITKAAQNAIDRGLEYLAKHQNPDGSWSDVIGRKVNNYYIGKYGRHVGVSALAGMAFLAGGYLPGRGKYGKTLKKLVDFFADTFSKPENNPDGFISLNESRMYSHAFATLFLAEIYGMTHRPEIGTILRRSVKLIETSQNKHGGWRYLPGAKDSDLSIVVCQLMALRGARNAGIAVDPKVIQKAIDYVLKSYISYRAMNYQY
;
A
#
# COMPACT_ATOMS: atom_id res chain seq x y z
N MET A 1 60.68 9.27 48.68
CA MET A 1 60.24 7.89 48.37
C MET A 1 58.94 7.96 47.60
N ASN A 2 58.77 7.05 46.64
CA ASN A 2 57.61 6.79 45.77
C ASN A 2 57.63 7.44 44.38
N THR A 3 58.24 6.63 43.51
CA THR A 3 58.25 6.53 42.05
C THR A 3 56.86 6.54 41.40
N VAL A 4 56.68 7.40 40.38
CA VAL A 4 55.61 7.30 39.39
C VAL A 4 56.09 6.37 38.27
N LYS A 5 55.39 5.24 38.10
CA LYS A 5 55.67 4.25 37.04
C LYS A 5 55.26 4.81 35.68
N SER A 6 56.22 4.86 34.76
CA SER A 6 56.06 5.10 33.33
C SER A 6 55.26 3.98 32.65
N ILE A 7 54.18 4.33 31.95
CA ILE A 7 53.45 3.42 31.06
C ILE A 7 54.17 3.38 29.69
N PRO A 8 54.35 2.20 29.05
CA PRO A 8 55.24 2.06 27.90
C PRO A 8 54.66 2.66 26.61
N LEU A 9 55.56 3.21 25.77
CA LEU A 9 55.32 3.75 24.42
C LEU A 9 54.61 2.78 23.43
N PHE A 10 54.44 1.51 23.77
CA PHE A 10 53.79 0.49 22.93
C PHE A 10 52.28 0.69 22.75
N TYR A 11 51.60 1.40 23.67
CA TYR A 11 50.14 1.60 23.58
C TYR A 11 49.72 2.65 22.55
N LYS A 12 50.62 3.56 22.13
CA LYS A 12 50.31 4.65 21.19
C LYS A 12 50.45 4.22 19.72
N ALA A 13 51.29 3.23 19.43
CA ALA A 13 51.45 2.67 18.08
C ALA A 13 50.31 1.70 17.70
N ALA A 14 49.83 0.88 18.63
CA ALA A 14 48.72 -0.06 18.39
C ALA A 14 47.37 0.66 18.12
N ARG A 15 47.16 1.85 18.72
CA ARG A 15 45.94 2.64 18.52
C ARG A 15 45.85 3.26 17.12
N ASN A 16 46.99 3.53 16.48
CA ASN A 16 47.05 4.12 15.14
C ASN A 16 46.94 3.07 14.03
N CYS A 17 47.42 1.84 14.23
CA CYS A 17 47.18 0.73 13.30
C CYS A 17 45.71 0.25 13.30
N LEU A 18 45.02 0.30 14.45
CA LEU A 18 43.61 -0.09 14.52
C LEU A 18 42.68 0.89 13.78
N HIS A 19 43.01 2.19 13.78
CA HIS A 19 42.26 3.18 13.01
C HIS A 19 42.51 3.05 11.50
N PHE A 20 43.72 2.69 11.07
CA PHE A 20 44.03 2.45 9.66
C PHE A 20 43.39 1.14 9.12
N LEU A 21 43.34 0.08 9.93
CA LEU A 21 42.65 -1.16 9.57
C LEU A 21 41.12 -1.01 9.56
N LEU A 22 40.54 -0.22 10.47
CA LEU A 22 39.11 0.10 10.45
C LEU A 22 38.71 0.95 9.24
N PHE A 23 39.56 1.89 8.79
CA PHE A 23 39.31 2.65 7.56
C PHE A 23 39.39 1.80 6.29
N PHE A 24 40.27 0.79 6.24
CA PHE A 24 40.39 -0.11 5.08
C PHE A 24 39.29 -1.16 4.99
N VAL A 25 38.79 -1.65 6.13
CA VAL A 25 37.66 -2.59 6.15
C VAL A 25 36.35 -1.87 5.84
N ILE A 26 36.17 -0.61 6.25
CA ILE A 26 34.98 0.19 5.91
C ILE A 26 34.99 0.59 4.43
N SER A 27 36.14 0.96 3.85
CA SER A 27 36.23 1.28 2.41
C SER A 27 36.16 0.04 1.51
N ALA A 28 36.65 -1.13 1.96
CA ALA A 28 36.47 -2.39 1.26
C ALA A 28 35.02 -2.92 1.37
N PHE A 29 34.31 -2.64 2.47
CA PHE A 29 32.86 -2.88 2.54
C PHE A 29 32.09 -1.95 1.62
N SER A 30 32.49 -0.68 1.48
CA SER A 30 31.89 0.25 0.51
C SER A 30 32.18 -0.11 -0.96
N LEU A 31 33.23 -0.89 -1.26
CA LEU A 31 33.54 -1.35 -2.61
C LEU A 31 32.94 -2.73 -2.94
N ALA A 32 32.63 -3.55 -1.94
CA ALA A 32 31.88 -4.81 -2.10
C ALA A 32 30.35 -4.63 -1.99
N TRP A 33 29.88 -3.48 -1.51
CA TRP A 33 28.49 -3.00 -1.56
C TRP A 33 28.29 -1.94 -2.65
N ASN A 34 28.89 -2.15 -3.82
CA ASN A 34 28.54 -1.41 -5.03
C ASN A 34 27.50 -2.23 -5.83
N ASP A 35 26.32 -2.44 -5.24
CA ASP A 35 25.16 -2.82 -6.03
C ASP A 35 24.74 -1.58 -6.84
N LYS A 36 25.10 -1.56 -8.12
CA LYS A 36 24.70 -0.54 -9.10
C LYS A 36 23.20 -0.59 -9.43
N SER A 37 22.32 -0.89 -8.48
CA SER A 37 20.87 -0.96 -8.70
C SER A 37 20.02 -0.21 -7.65
N HIS A 38 20.64 0.52 -6.72
CA HIS A 38 19.90 1.41 -5.83
C HIS A 38 19.47 2.70 -6.55
N GLY A 39 18.45 2.62 -7.41
CA GLY A 39 17.61 3.77 -7.75
C GLY A 39 17.27 4.02 -9.22
N GLU A 40 17.86 3.32 -10.19
CA GLU A 40 17.59 3.58 -11.60
C GLU A 40 16.67 2.51 -12.21
N ILE A 41 15.48 2.91 -12.65
CA ILE A 41 14.61 2.09 -13.49
C ILE A 41 15.40 1.78 -14.77
N THR A 42 15.82 0.53 -14.95
CA THR A 42 16.55 0.13 -16.15
C THR A 42 15.72 0.39 -17.41
N LYS A 43 16.36 0.63 -18.55
CA LYS A 43 15.64 0.80 -19.83
C LYS A 43 14.73 -0.39 -20.16
N ALA A 44 15.14 -1.60 -19.81
CA ALA A 44 14.32 -2.81 -19.97
C ALA A 44 13.07 -2.78 -19.07
N ALA A 45 13.22 -2.36 -17.81
CA ALA A 45 12.10 -2.18 -16.89
C ALA A 45 11.16 -1.06 -17.36
N GLN A 46 11.70 0.08 -17.80
CA GLN A 46 10.89 1.18 -18.35
C GLN A 46 10.08 0.73 -19.56
N ASN A 47 10.71 0.00 -20.50
CA ASN A 47 10.00 -0.54 -21.66
C ASN A 47 8.88 -1.53 -21.25
N ALA A 48 9.08 -2.30 -20.17
CA ALA A 48 8.06 -3.22 -19.66
C ALA A 48 6.88 -2.45 -19.02
N ILE A 49 7.18 -1.39 -18.24
CA ILE A 49 6.18 -0.48 -17.67
C ILE A 49 5.36 0.16 -18.78
N ASP A 50 6.01 0.70 -19.82
CA ASP A 50 5.33 1.37 -20.93
C ASP A 50 4.38 0.41 -21.67
N ARG A 51 4.81 -0.83 -21.93
CA ARG A 51 3.94 -1.87 -22.53
C ARG A 51 2.77 -2.22 -21.62
N GLY A 52 2.99 -2.32 -20.32
CA GLY A 52 1.94 -2.61 -19.34
C GLY A 52 0.88 -1.51 -19.29
N LEU A 53 1.31 -0.25 -19.22
CA LEU A 53 0.40 0.90 -19.21
C LEU A 53 -0.37 1.04 -20.54
N GLU A 54 0.29 0.79 -21.66
CA GLU A 54 -0.38 0.76 -22.96
C GLU A 54 -1.42 -0.37 -23.06
N TYR A 55 -1.07 -1.56 -22.57
CA TYR A 55 -2.01 -2.68 -22.49
C TYR A 55 -3.23 -2.31 -21.66
N LEU A 56 -3.04 -1.79 -20.45
CA LEU A 56 -4.16 -1.36 -19.59
C LEU A 56 -5.05 -0.34 -20.30
N ALA A 57 -4.46 0.69 -20.92
CA ALA A 57 -5.22 1.73 -21.61
C ALA A 57 -6.05 1.18 -22.79
N LYS A 58 -5.52 0.20 -23.53
CA LYS A 58 -6.23 -0.46 -24.65
C LYS A 58 -7.37 -1.37 -24.20
N HIS A 59 -7.32 -1.90 -22.98
CA HIS A 59 -8.30 -2.84 -22.42
C HIS A 59 -9.25 -2.19 -21.40
N GLN A 60 -9.27 -0.86 -21.32
CA GLN A 60 -10.26 -0.15 -20.50
C GLN A 60 -11.66 -0.29 -21.12
N ASN A 61 -12.66 -0.59 -20.30
CA ASN A 61 -14.06 -0.61 -20.73
C ASN A 61 -14.53 0.80 -21.17
N PRO A 62 -15.60 0.90 -21.98
CA PRO A 62 -16.12 2.20 -22.44
C PRO A 62 -16.45 3.19 -21.33
N ASP A 63 -16.92 2.67 -20.19
CA ASP A 63 -17.31 3.41 -18.99
C ASP A 63 -16.12 3.84 -18.11
N GLY A 64 -14.89 3.39 -18.42
CA GLY A 64 -13.70 3.72 -17.66
C GLY A 64 -13.21 2.66 -16.67
N SER A 65 -13.99 1.59 -16.44
CA SER A 65 -13.62 0.49 -15.55
C SER A 65 -12.76 -0.58 -16.24
N TRP A 66 -12.26 -1.55 -15.47
CA TRP A 66 -11.72 -2.81 -15.96
C TRP A 66 -12.55 -3.97 -15.41
N SER A 67 -12.63 -5.04 -16.18
CA SER A 67 -13.37 -6.25 -15.83
C SER A 67 -12.44 -7.40 -15.52
N ASP A 68 -12.75 -8.17 -14.48
CA ASP A 68 -12.03 -9.38 -14.09
C ASP A 68 -12.98 -10.33 -13.33
N VAL A 69 -12.52 -11.49 -12.91
CA VAL A 69 -13.30 -12.46 -12.13
C VAL A 69 -13.38 -12.03 -10.66
N ILE A 70 -14.54 -11.52 -10.26
CA ILE A 70 -14.86 -11.22 -8.85
C ILE A 70 -15.32 -12.51 -8.17
N GLY A 71 -14.68 -12.90 -7.07
CA GLY A 71 -15.01 -14.15 -6.42
C GLY A 71 -14.26 -14.44 -5.13
N ARG A 72 -14.25 -15.73 -4.76
CA ARG A 72 -13.53 -16.24 -3.61
C ARG A 72 -13.02 -17.65 -3.85
N LYS A 73 -11.93 -17.98 -3.14
CA LYS A 73 -11.47 -19.34 -3.01
C LYS A 73 -12.41 -20.13 -2.09
N VAL A 74 -12.79 -21.33 -2.52
CA VAL A 74 -13.55 -22.33 -1.76
C VAL A 74 -12.80 -23.65 -1.89
N ASN A 75 -12.17 -24.09 -0.80
CA ASN A 75 -11.24 -25.22 -0.80
C ASN A 75 -10.14 -25.03 -1.88
N ASN A 76 -10.07 -25.93 -2.86
CA ASN A 76 -9.08 -25.90 -3.95
C ASN A 76 -9.63 -25.23 -5.23
N TYR A 77 -10.84 -24.68 -5.20
CA TYR A 77 -11.48 -24.05 -6.36
C TYR A 77 -11.65 -22.55 -6.15
N TYR A 78 -11.72 -21.80 -7.25
CA TYR A 78 -12.12 -20.40 -7.23
C TYR A 78 -13.52 -20.28 -7.85
N ILE A 79 -14.44 -19.70 -7.09
CA ILE A 79 -15.80 -19.44 -7.55
C ILE A 79 -15.93 -17.93 -7.70
N GLY A 80 -16.28 -17.50 -8.92
CA GLY A 80 -16.44 -16.09 -9.21
C GLY A 80 -17.18 -15.84 -10.51
N LYS A 81 -17.53 -14.58 -10.72
CA LYS A 81 -18.23 -14.08 -11.91
C LYS A 81 -17.37 -13.02 -12.56
N TYR A 82 -17.23 -13.08 -13.88
CA TYR A 82 -16.57 -12.03 -14.64
C TYR A 82 -17.46 -10.78 -14.71
N GLY A 83 -16.89 -9.62 -14.43
CA GLY A 83 -17.61 -8.35 -14.50
C GLY A 83 -16.74 -7.16 -14.10
N ARG A 84 -17.34 -5.97 -14.06
CA ARG A 84 -16.68 -4.73 -13.62
C ARG A 84 -16.09 -4.92 -12.22
N HIS A 85 -14.79 -4.75 -12.09
CA HIS A 85 -14.05 -5.04 -10.87
C HIS A 85 -13.45 -3.77 -10.29
N VAL A 86 -14.00 -3.27 -9.18
CA VAL A 86 -13.54 -1.99 -8.57
C VAL A 86 -12.10 -2.05 -8.07
N GLY A 87 -11.67 -3.17 -7.49
CA GLY A 87 -10.28 -3.39 -7.05
C GLY A 87 -9.27 -3.36 -8.19
N VAL A 88 -9.47 -4.18 -9.24
CA VAL A 88 -8.64 -4.18 -10.45
C VAL A 88 -8.63 -2.82 -11.12
N SER A 89 -9.79 -2.16 -11.24
CA SER A 89 -9.89 -0.82 -11.82
C SER A 89 -9.07 0.20 -11.02
N ALA A 90 -9.12 0.14 -9.68
CA ALA A 90 -8.32 1.00 -8.81
C ALA A 90 -6.82 0.72 -8.94
N LEU A 91 -6.40 -0.55 -8.98
CA LEU A 91 -5.00 -0.92 -9.16
C LEU A 91 -4.46 -0.50 -10.53
N ALA A 92 -5.27 -0.62 -11.59
CA ALA A 92 -4.92 -0.08 -12.91
C ALA A 92 -4.73 1.44 -12.84
N GLY A 93 -5.62 2.16 -12.16
CA GLY A 93 -5.48 3.58 -11.87
C GLY A 93 -4.17 3.92 -11.14
N MET A 94 -3.87 3.20 -10.06
CA MET A 94 -2.63 3.36 -9.29
C MET A 94 -1.38 3.14 -10.15
N ALA A 95 -1.40 2.20 -11.10
CA ALA A 95 -0.27 1.98 -12.01
C ALA A 95 0.00 3.21 -12.89
N PHE A 96 -1.05 3.86 -13.42
CA PHE A 96 -0.88 5.11 -14.17
C PHE A 96 -0.38 6.26 -13.29
N LEU A 97 -0.91 6.40 -12.07
CA LEU A 97 -0.46 7.43 -11.12
C LEU A 97 1.03 7.24 -10.76
N ALA A 98 1.45 5.99 -10.52
CA ALA A 98 2.84 5.65 -10.25
C ALA A 98 3.77 5.96 -11.43
N GLY A 99 3.26 5.89 -12.66
CA GLY A 99 3.96 6.34 -13.88
C GLY A 99 3.98 7.86 -14.08
N GLY A 100 3.45 8.64 -13.13
CA GLY A 100 3.41 10.11 -13.20
C GLY A 100 2.29 10.68 -14.08
N TYR A 101 1.33 9.86 -14.50
CA TYR A 101 0.21 10.32 -15.32
C TYR A 101 -0.93 10.85 -14.45
N LEU A 102 -1.64 11.88 -14.94
CA LEU A 102 -2.68 12.57 -14.19
C LEU A 102 -4.03 12.55 -14.93
N PRO A 103 -5.17 12.50 -14.22
CA PRO A 103 -6.49 12.60 -14.86
C PRO A 103 -6.62 13.88 -15.70
N GLY A 104 -7.08 13.73 -16.94
CA GLY A 104 -7.32 14.84 -17.85
C GLY A 104 -6.08 15.47 -18.48
N ARG A 105 -4.86 14.98 -18.19
CA ARG A 105 -3.60 15.56 -18.71
C ARG A 105 -2.67 14.49 -19.30
N GLY A 106 -1.95 14.86 -20.35
CA GLY A 106 -0.92 14.00 -20.97
C GLY A 106 -1.47 12.73 -21.63
N LYS A 107 -0.55 11.80 -21.95
CA LYS A 107 -0.79 10.60 -22.77
C LYS A 107 -1.99 9.76 -22.29
N TYR A 108 -2.06 9.47 -20.99
CA TYR A 108 -3.13 8.65 -20.40
C TYR A 108 -4.21 9.48 -19.67
N GLY A 109 -4.25 10.80 -19.90
CA GLY A 109 -5.18 11.69 -19.21
C GLY A 109 -6.64 11.34 -19.42
N LYS A 110 -7.03 10.96 -20.65
CA LYS A 110 -8.39 10.51 -20.95
C LYS A 110 -8.75 9.19 -20.25
N THR A 111 -7.81 8.24 -20.23
CA THR A 111 -7.96 6.94 -19.55
C THR A 111 -8.20 7.14 -18.05
N LEU A 112 -7.35 7.91 -17.38
CA LEU A 112 -7.50 8.22 -15.96
C LEU A 112 -8.77 9.04 -15.68
N LYS A 113 -9.12 10.01 -16.53
CA LYS A 113 -10.36 10.79 -16.35
C LYS A 113 -11.59 9.88 -16.35
N LYS A 114 -11.69 8.98 -17.32
CA LYS A 114 -12.81 8.01 -17.39
C LYS A 114 -12.89 7.12 -16.16
N LEU A 115 -11.75 6.65 -15.65
CA LEU A 115 -11.72 5.86 -14.42
C LEU A 115 -12.23 6.65 -13.20
N VAL A 116 -11.82 7.91 -13.07
CA VAL A 116 -12.31 8.78 -11.98
C VAL A 116 -13.81 9.04 -12.13
N ASP A 117 -14.28 9.31 -13.34
CA ASP A 117 -15.69 9.53 -13.62
C ASP A 117 -16.52 8.26 -13.35
N PHE A 118 -16.01 7.07 -13.68
CA PHE A 118 -16.63 5.79 -13.31
C PHE A 118 -16.90 5.69 -11.80
N PHE A 119 -15.91 5.99 -10.95
CA PHE A 119 -16.10 5.95 -9.50
C PHE A 119 -17.07 7.04 -9.02
N ALA A 120 -16.96 8.25 -9.56
CA ALA A 120 -17.86 9.35 -9.25
C ALA A 120 -19.31 8.98 -9.57
N ASP A 121 -19.58 8.53 -10.79
CA ASP A 121 -20.93 8.22 -11.27
C ASP A 121 -21.53 7.02 -10.53
N THR A 122 -20.69 6.05 -10.15
CA THR A 122 -21.16 4.83 -9.47
C THR A 122 -21.41 5.07 -7.98
N PHE A 123 -20.57 5.84 -7.27
CA PHE A 123 -20.54 5.84 -5.80
C PHE A 123 -20.80 7.19 -5.13
N SER A 124 -20.83 8.32 -5.86
CA SER A 124 -21.00 9.65 -5.25
C SER A 124 -22.38 9.86 -4.65
N LYS A 125 -23.39 9.20 -5.21
CA LYS A 125 -24.80 9.31 -4.82
C LYS A 125 -25.10 8.42 -3.60
N PRO A 126 -25.62 8.97 -2.49
CA PRO A 126 -25.95 8.20 -1.30
C PRO A 126 -26.88 7.01 -1.54
N GLU A 127 -27.85 7.14 -2.43
CA GLU A 127 -28.79 6.10 -2.81
C GLU A 127 -28.10 4.85 -3.41
N ASN A 128 -26.97 5.02 -4.09
CA ASN A 128 -26.24 3.93 -4.74
C ASN A 128 -25.19 3.27 -3.83
N ASN A 129 -24.80 3.95 -2.75
CA ASN A 129 -23.73 3.51 -1.87
C ASN A 129 -23.99 3.97 -0.42
N PRO A 130 -25.13 3.65 0.21
CA PRO A 130 -25.59 4.29 1.45
C PRO A 130 -24.61 4.13 2.61
N ASP A 131 -23.95 2.98 2.69
CA ASP A 131 -23.00 2.59 3.75
C ASP A 131 -21.55 3.04 3.48
N GLY A 132 -21.24 3.53 2.28
CA GLY A 132 -19.88 3.90 1.88
C GLY A 132 -19.03 2.73 1.36
N PHE A 133 -19.61 1.54 1.23
CA PHE A 133 -18.94 0.35 0.70
C PHE A 133 -18.81 0.39 -0.82
N ILE A 134 -17.62 0.77 -1.28
CA ILE A 134 -17.22 0.63 -2.69
C ILE A 134 -17.16 -0.84 -3.09
N SER A 135 -18.25 -1.34 -3.66
CA SER A 135 -18.35 -2.72 -4.16
C SER A 135 -19.20 -2.81 -5.42
N LEU A 136 -18.81 -3.70 -6.33
CA LEU A 136 -19.63 -4.20 -7.43
C LEU A 136 -19.49 -5.72 -7.51
N ASN A 137 -20.52 -6.40 -8.01
CA ASN A 137 -20.49 -7.85 -8.23
C ASN A 137 -20.05 -8.64 -6.98
N GLU A 138 -20.50 -8.22 -5.80
CA GLU A 138 -20.15 -8.83 -4.50
C GLU A 138 -18.65 -8.80 -4.16
N SER A 139 -17.94 -7.79 -4.69
CA SER A 139 -16.54 -7.57 -4.33
C SER A 139 -16.37 -7.27 -2.83
N ARG A 140 -15.15 -7.48 -2.34
CA ARG A 140 -14.83 -7.58 -0.91
C ARG A 140 -14.02 -6.39 -0.41
N MET A 141 -13.75 -6.37 0.88
CA MET A 141 -12.97 -5.33 1.57
C MET A 141 -11.58 -5.05 0.96
N TYR A 142 -10.99 -6.02 0.24
CA TYR A 142 -9.79 -5.79 -0.56
C TYR A 142 -10.00 -4.77 -1.68
N SER A 143 -11.02 -5.02 -2.51
CA SER A 143 -11.39 -4.16 -3.62
C SER A 143 -11.79 -2.78 -3.11
N HIS A 144 -12.51 -2.74 -1.98
CA HIS A 144 -12.83 -1.50 -1.29
C HIS A 144 -11.58 -0.73 -0.86
N ALA A 145 -10.63 -1.37 -0.18
CA ALA A 145 -9.40 -0.70 0.27
C ALA A 145 -8.58 -0.13 -0.90
N PHE A 146 -8.40 -0.89 -1.97
CA PHE A 146 -7.66 -0.39 -3.13
C PHE A 146 -8.37 0.76 -3.82
N ALA A 147 -9.70 0.70 -3.94
CA ALA A 147 -10.48 1.82 -4.47
C ALA A 147 -10.38 3.05 -3.57
N THR A 148 -10.50 2.89 -2.25
CA THR A 148 -10.35 3.99 -1.28
C THR A 148 -8.96 4.62 -1.36
N LEU A 149 -7.90 3.81 -1.46
CA LEU A 149 -6.53 4.31 -1.65
C LEU A 149 -6.39 5.11 -2.94
N PHE A 150 -6.86 4.56 -4.07
CA PHE A 150 -6.84 5.26 -5.35
C PHE A 150 -7.60 6.60 -5.29
N LEU A 151 -8.80 6.61 -4.71
CA LEU A 151 -9.59 7.83 -4.57
C LEU A 151 -8.94 8.85 -3.63
N ALA A 152 -8.18 8.41 -2.62
CA ALA A 152 -7.39 9.31 -1.79
C ALA A 152 -6.31 10.04 -2.59
N GLU A 153 -5.55 9.34 -3.43
CA GLU A 153 -4.56 9.96 -4.31
C GLU A 153 -5.22 10.95 -5.29
N ILE A 154 -6.33 10.55 -5.92
CA ILE A 154 -7.10 11.42 -6.82
C ILE A 154 -7.62 12.66 -6.09
N TYR A 155 -8.14 12.50 -4.88
CA TYR A 155 -8.67 13.61 -4.10
C TYR A 155 -7.55 14.58 -3.70
N GLY A 156 -6.41 14.07 -3.23
CA GLY A 156 -5.25 14.89 -2.86
C GLY A 156 -4.72 15.73 -4.02
N MET A 157 -4.88 15.26 -5.26
CA MET A 157 -4.47 16.00 -6.46
C MET A 157 -5.55 16.95 -7.01
N THR A 158 -6.83 16.54 -6.98
CA THR A 158 -7.90 17.23 -7.74
C THR A 158 -8.91 17.98 -6.88
N HIS A 159 -9.05 17.62 -5.60
CA HIS A 159 -10.02 18.18 -4.66
C HIS A 159 -11.48 18.15 -5.15
N ARG A 160 -11.82 17.24 -6.07
CA ARG A 160 -13.18 17.08 -6.61
C ARG A 160 -14.18 16.78 -5.46
N PRO A 161 -15.25 17.59 -5.27
CA PRO A 161 -16.19 17.42 -4.17
C PRO A 161 -16.84 16.03 -4.09
N GLU A 162 -17.23 15.48 -5.23
CA GLU A 162 -17.84 14.16 -5.38
C GLU A 162 -16.90 13.04 -4.94
N ILE A 163 -15.60 13.16 -5.23
CA ILE A 163 -14.58 12.20 -4.78
C ILE A 163 -14.36 12.33 -3.27
N GLY A 164 -14.31 13.55 -2.76
CA GLY A 164 -14.22 13.79 -1.31
C GLY A 164 -15.40 13.19 -0.53
N THR A 165 -16.61 13.25 -1.10
CA THR A 165 -17.81 12.62 -0.53
C THR A 165 -17.69 11.10 -0.49
N ILE A 166 -17.26 10.47 -1.59
CA ILE A 166 -17.02 9.02 -1.61
C ILE A 166 -15.97 8.64 -0.56
N LEU A 167 -14.83 9.33 -0.58
CA LEU A 167 -13.68 9.04 0.28
C LEU A 167 -14.02 9.13 1.77
N ARG A 168 -14.72 10.18 2.22
CA ARG A 168 -15.14 10.31 3.64
C ARG A 168 -16.04 9.16 4.08
N ARG A 169 -16.96 8.72 3.22
CA ARG A 169 -17.88 7.62 3.52
C ARG A 169 -17.16 6.28 3.54
N SER A 170 -16.23 6.07 2.62
CA SER A 170 -15.39 4.87 2.59
C SER A 170 -14.47 4.78 3.80
N VAL A 171 -13.84 5.89 4.21
CA VAL A 171 -13.07 5.94 5.48
C VAL A 171 -13.96 5.57 6.66
N LYS A 172 -15.16 6.16 6.73
CA LYS A 172 -16.11 5.85 7.81
C LYS A 172 -16.46 4.37 7.86
N LEU A 173 -16.75 3.75 6.71
CA LEU A 173 -17.03 2.32 6.61
C LEU A 173 -15.85 1.49 7.13
N ILE A 174 -14.61 1.80 6.71
CA ILE A 174 -13.42 1.08 7.17
C ILE A 174 -13.32 1.17 8.69
N GLU A 175 -13.46 2.36 9.27
CA GLU A 175 -13.39 2.55 10.73
C GLU A 175 -14.47 1.75 11.47
N THR A 176 -15.73 1.81 11.00
CA THR A 176 -16.85 1.10 11.65
C THR A 176 -16.80 -0.42 11.42
N SER A 177 -16.06 -0.88 10.41
CA SER A 177 -15.90 -2.30 10.11
C SER A 177 -14.78 -2.96 10.90
N GLN A 178 -13.97 -2.20 11.65
CA GLN A 178 -12.89 -2.76 12.45
C GLN A 178 -13.48 -3.62 13.57
N ASN A 179 -13.03 -4.87 13.66
CA ASN A 179 -13.51 -5.78 14.68
C ASN A 179 -12.87 -5.50 16.05
N LYS A 180 -13.34 -6.24 17.08
CA LYS A 180 -12.85 -6.11 18.46
C LYS A 180 -11.34 -6.37 18.64
N HIS A 181 -10.71 -7.07 17.70
CA HIS A 181 -9.29 -7.40 17.73
C HIS A 181 -8.42 -6.31 17.10
N GLY A 182 -9.02 -5.28 16.47
CA GLY A 182 -8.30 -4.27 15.71
C GLY A 182 -8.08 -4.62 14.24
N GLY A 183 -8.66 -5.73 13.77
CA GLY A 183 -8.49 -6.22 12.41
C GLY A 183 -9.73 -6.08 11.51
N TRP A 184 -9.58 -6.55 10.26
CA TRP A 184 -10.64 -6.63 9.26
C TRP A 184 -10.58 -7.97 8.53
N ARG A 185 -11.71 -8.39 7.93
CA ARG A 185 -11.79 -9.54 7.02
C ARG A 185 -12.42 -9.12 5.70
N TYR A 186 -12.88 -10.09 4.91
CA TYR A 186 -13.38 -9.90 3.54
C TYR A 186 -14.69 -9.10 3.43
N LEU A 187 -15.49 -9.05 4.50
CA LEU A 187 -16.75 -8.32 4.52
C LEU A 187 -16.76 -7.31 5.68
N PRO A 188 -17.48 -6.18 5.55
CA PRO A 188 -17.72 -5.25 6.64
C PRO A 188 -18.28 -5.97 7.89
N GLY A 189 -17.78 -5.61 9.08
CA GLY A 189 -18.26 -6.14 10.36
C GLY A 189 -17.91 -7.61 10.65
N ALA A 190 -17.04 -8.23 9.85
CA ALA A 190 -16.58 -9.60 10.12
C ALA A 190 -15.88 -9.72 11.49
N LYS A 191 -16.12 -10.83 12.19
CA LYS A 191 -15.63 -11.04 13.57
C LYS A 191 -14.17 -11.49 13.61
N ASP A 192 -13.71 -12.17 12.56
CA ASP A 192 -12.34 -12.63 12.36
C ASP A 192 -11.48 -11.58 11.64
N SER A 193 -10.17 -11.82 11.58
CA SER A 193 -9.20 -10.89 10.98
C SER A 193 -8.31 -11.58 9.95
N ASP A 194 -7.89 -10.85 8.92
CA ASP A 194 -6.80 -11.24 8.02
C ASP A 194 -5.70 -10.18 8.07
N LEU A 195 -4.47 -10.58 8.39
CA LEU A 195 -3.34 -9.65 8.42
C LEU A 195 -3.14 -8.93 7.08
N SER A 196 -3.33 -9.64 5.97
CA SER A 196 -3.17 -9.06 4.64
C SER A 196 -4.25 -8.02 4.30
N ILE A 197 -5.49 -8.20 4.80
CA ILE A 197 -6.55 -7.19 4.68
C ILE A 197 -6.29 -5.99 5.58
N VAL A 198 -5.79 -6.24 6.81
CA VAL A 198 -5.42 -5.17 7.76
C VAL A 198 -4.44 -4.20 7.12
N VAL A 199 -3.40 -4.70 6.46
CA VAL A 199 -2.41 -3.87 5.76
C VAL A 199 -3.08 -3.03 4.66
N CYS A 200 -3.96 -3.61 3.85
CA CYS A 200 -4.68 -2.87 2.82
C CYS A 200 -5.56 -1.74 3.38
N GLN A 201 -6.31 -2.00 4.46
CA GLN A 201 -7.12 -0.96 5.10
C GLN A 201 -6.25 0.15 5.68
N LEU A 202 -5.14 -0.19 6.33
CA LEU A 202 -4.19 0.79 6.87
C LEU A 202 -3.58 1.67 5.78
N MET A 203 -3.22 1.12 4.62
CA MET A 203 -2.74 1.91 3.49
C MET A 203 -3.81 2.88 2.98
N ALA A 204 -5.05 2.43 2.84
CA ALA A 204 -6.16 3.29 2.43
C ALA A 204 -6.43 4.43 3.42
N LEU A 205 -6.47 4.13 4.73
CA LEU A 205 -6.63 5.13 5.78
C LEU A 205 -5.45 6.12 5.82
N ARG A 206 -4.22 5.63 5.61
CA ARG A 206 -3.05 6.49 5.53
C ARG A 206 -3.12 7.43 4.32
N GLY A 207 -3.49 6.91 3.15
CA GLY A 207 -3.72 7.72 1.95
C GLY A 207 -4.79 8.79 2.18
N ALA A 208 -5.92 8.43 2.79
CA ALA A 208 -6.99 9.37 3.11
C ALA A 208 -6.52 10.49 4.05
N ARG A 209 -5.73 10.14 5.08
CA ARG A 209 -5.14 11.14 5.99
C ARG A 209 -4.17 12.07 5.27
N ASN A 210 -3.34 11.56 4.37
CA ASN A 210 -2.44 12.38 3.55
C ASN A 210 -3.21 13.35 2.65
N ALA A 211 -4.40 12.95 2.17
CA ALA A 211 -5.30 13.78 1.37
C ALA A 211 -6.19 14.73 2.22
N GLY A 212 -5.93 14.86 3.52
CA GLY A 212 -6.64 15.79 4.41
C GLY A 212 -7.96 15.27 4.97
N ILE A 213 -8.29 13.98 4.81
CA ILE A 213 -9.47 13.37 5.43
C ILE A 213 -9.13 12.92 6.86
N ALA A 214 -9.99 13.28 7.81
CA ALA A 214 -9.83 12.84 9.20
C ALA A 214 -9.96 11.32 9.32
N VAL A 215 -9.08 10.72 10.12
CA VAL A 215 -9.09 9.30 10.48
C VAL A 215 -8.92 9.19 11.99
N ASP A 216 -9.74 8.37 12.65
CA ASP A 216 -9.68 8.15 14.08
C ASP A 216 -8.34 7.48 14.48
N PRO A 217 -7.48 8.16 15.27
CA PRO A 217 -6.21 7.58 15.71
C PRO A 217 -6.39 6.30 16.52
N LYS A 218 -7.54 6.08 17.19
CA LYS A 218 -7.82 4.85 17.94
C LYS A 218 -7.95 3.64 17.02
N VAL A 219 -8.50 3.82 15.82
CA VAL A 219 -8.60 2.76 14.81
C VAL A 219 -7.21 2.33 14.36
N ILE A 220 -6.33 3.30 14.10
CA ILE A 220 -4.93 3.03 13.73
C ILE A 220 -4.18 2.33 14.86
N GLN A 221 -4.31 2.81 16.10
CA GLN A 221 -3.62 2.20 17.24
C GLN A 221 -4.04 0.74 17.45
N LYS A 222 -5.34 0.44 17.40
CA LYS A 222 -5.84 -0.94 17.51
C LYS A 222 -5.28 -1.86 16.44
N ALA A 223 -5.15 -1.37 15.21
CA ALA A 223 -4.58 -2.13 14.12
C ALA A 223 -3.07 -2.37 14.30
N ILE A 224 -2.33 -1.38 14.79
CA ILE A 224 -0.90 -1.54 15.16
C ILE A 224 -0.77 -2.62 16.24
N ASP A 225 -1.59 -2.54 17.30
CA ASP A 225 -1.57 -3.53 18.38
C ASP A 225 -1.89 -4.93 17.86
N TYR A 226 -2.83 -5.06 16.92
CA TYR A 226 -3.15 -6.33 16.25
C TYR A 226 -1.96 -6.90 15.47
N VAL A 227 -1.28 -6.08 14.67
CA VAL A 227 -0.12 -6.50 13.89
C VAL A 227 1.03 -6.94 14.80
N LEU A 228 1.33 -6.16 15.84
CA LEU A 228 2.38 -6.48 16.81
C LEU A 228 2.09 -7.78 17.57
N LYS A 229 0.83 -8.04 17.92
CA LYS A 229 0.41 -9.30 18.57
C LYS A 229 0.39 -10.50 17.63
N SER A 230 0.28 -10.26 16.32
CA SER A 230 0.27 -11.31 15.29
C SER A 230 1.67 -11.77 14.90
N TYR A 231 2.72 -11.09 15.37
CA TYR A 231 4.10 -11.50 15.20
C TYR A 231 4.46 -12.68 16.12
N ILE A 232 4.94 -13.78 15.52
CA ILE A 232 5.56 -14.88 16.28
C ILE A 232 7.06 -14.59 16.35
N SER A 233 7.58 -14.38 17.56
CA SER A 233 9.04 -14.34 17.77
C SER A 233 9.62 -15.74 17.57
N TYR A 234 10.78 -15.84 16.92
CA TYR A 234 11.48 -17.12 16.67
C TYR A 234 11.72 -17.93 17.96
N ARG A 235 11.78 -17.26 19.12
CA ARG A 235 11.93 -17.88 20.45
C ARG A 235 10.71 -18.70 20.90
N ALA A 236 9.53 -18.42 20.34
CA ALA A 236 8.30 -19.16 20.63
C ALA A 236 8.18 -20.48 19.83
N MET A 237 9.02 -20.70 18.81
CA MET A 237 9.03 -21.95 18.03
C MET A 237 9.89 -23.06 18.67
N ASN A 238 10.74 -22.72 19.65
CA ASN A 238 11.69 -23.66 20.27
C ASN A 238 11.20 -24.30 21.59
N TYR A 239 9.92 -24.17 21.93
CA TYR A 239 9.34 -24.89 23.08
C TYR A 239 8.12 -25.71 22.64
N GLN A 240 8.39 -26.76 21.86
CA GLN A 240 7.55 -27.95 21.81
C GLN A 240 8.45 -29.18 21.63
N TYR A 241 8.96 -29.69 22.76
CA TYR A 241 9.24 -31.10 23.01
C TYR A 241 8.73 -31.42 24.41
#